data_AF-A0A662FIE3-F1
#
_entry.id   AF-A0A662FIE3-F1
#
_cell.length_a   1.000
_cell.length_b   1.000
_cell.length_c   1.000
_cell.angle_alpha   90.00
_cell.angle_beta   90.00
_cell.angle_gamma   90.00
#
_symmetry.space_group_name_H-M   'P 1'
#
loop_
_entity.id
_entity.type
_entity.pdbx_description
1 polymer ?
#
loop_
_entity_poly.entity_id
_entity_poly.type
_entity_poly.pdbx_seq_one_letter_code
_entity_poly.pdbx_strand_id
1 'polypeptide(L)'
;MTDFIWGAFAVIVIIAFSIAGAATVLQVLEGQKDCKTNTDCASDNYCGSDFECHPYPEIEKTIVKKDYTTAAAIIGISLIVGALILRKKREF
;
A
#
# COMPACT_ATOMS: atom_id res chain seq x y z
N MET A 1 -6.59 29.81 51.38
CA MET A 1 -7.26 30.35 50.17
C MET A 1 -6.25 30.60 49.05
N THR A 2 -5.09 31.15 49.37
CA THR A 2 -3.94 31.35 48.46
C THR A 2 -3.39 30.06 47.82
N ASP A 3 -3.36 28.95 48.56
CA ASP A 3 -2.81 27.68 48.04
C ASP A 3 -3.72 27.03 46.99
N PHE A 4 -5.03 27.20 47.12
CA PHE A 4 -6.01 26.73 46.15
C PHE A 4 -5.93 27.52 44.83
N ILE A 5 -5.71 28.83 44.93
CA ILE A 5 -5.55 29.72 43.76
C ILE A 5 -4.27 29.38 42.99
N TRP A 6 -3.17 29.14 43.71
CA TRP A 6 -1.90 28.72 43.09
C TRP A 6 -1.98 27.35 42.43
N GLY A 7 -2.66 26.39 43.07
CA GLY A 7 -2.91 25.07 42.49
C GLY A 7 -3.72 25.15 41.19
N ALA A 8 -4.82 25.92 41.20
CA ALA A 8 -5.64 26.12 40.01
C ALA A 8 -4.87 26.82 38.87
N PHE A 9 -4.06 27.84 39.20
CA PHE A 9 -3.22 28.52 38.22
C PHE A 9 -2.19 27.59 37.58
N ALA A 10 -1.48 26.77 38.37
CA ALA A 10 -0.51 25.82 37.86
C ALA A 10 -1.15 24.81 36.90
N VAL A 11 -2.34 24.29 37.24
CA VAL A 11 -3.08 23.36 36.38
C VAL A 11 -3.46 24.01 35.05
N ILE A 12 -3.96 25.24 35.06
CA ILE A 12 -4.33 25.97 33.83
C ILE A 12 -3.10 26.19 32.95
N VAL A 13 -1.96 26.58 33.53
CA VAL A 13 -0.71 26.79 32.80
C VAL A 13 -0.23 25.49 32.16
N ILE A 14 -0.26 24.36 32.87
CA ILE A 14 0.13 23.05 32.32
C ILE A 14 -0.76 22.65 31.15
N ILE A 15 -2.08 22.84 31.27
CA ILE A 15 -3.03 22.56 30.19
C ILE A 15 -2.75 23.46 28.98
N ALA A 16 -2.56 24.76 29.20
CA ALA A 16 -2.26 25.71 28.13
C ALA A 16 -0.95 25.36 27.38
N PHE A 17 0.11 25.00 28.11
CA PHE A 17 1.37 24.56 27.51
C PHE A 17 1.23 23.24 26.75
N SER A 18 0.43 22.30 27.25
CA SER A 18 0.19 21.02 26.59
C SER A 18 -0.55 21.22 25.25
N ILE A 19 -1.56 22.09 25.23
CA ILE A 19 -2.30 22.42 24.00
C ILE A 19 -1.40 23.16 23.00
N ALA A 20 -0.63 24.14 23.48
CA ALA A 20 0.32 24.88 22.62
C ALA A 20 1.37 23.94 22.00
N GLY A 21 1.94 23.03 22.79
CA GLY A 21 2.88 22.02 22.31
C GLY A 21 2.25 21.10 21.25
N ALA A 22 1.06 20.56 21.53
CA ALA A 22 0.35 19.70 20.56
C ALA A 22 0.06 20.42 19.24
N ALA A 23 -0.34 21.69 19.27
CA ALA A 23 -0.62 22.48 18.07
C ALA A 23 0.64 22.68 17.20
N THR A 24 1.79 22.98 17.82
CA THR A 24 3.05 23.16 17.08
C THR A 24 3.53 21.87 16.40
N VAL A 25 3.38 20.72 17.06
CA VAL A 25 3.78 19.41 16.53
C VAL A 25 2.93 19.05 15.31
N LEU A 26 1.61 19.29 15.37
CA LEU A 26 0.71 19.02 14.26
C LEU A 26 1.00 19.88 13.03
N GLN A 27 1.35 21.16 13.22
CA GLN A 27 1.70 22.05 12.12
C GLN A 27 3.00 21.63 11.41
N VAL A 28 3.99 21.15 12.17
CA VAL A 28 5.25 20.62 11.59
C VAL A 28 4.98 19.34 10.77
N LEU A 29 4.13 18.46 11.28
CA LEU A 29 3.75 17.21 10.59
C LEU A 29 2.96 17.45 9.29
N GLU A 30 2.19 18.55 9.19
CA GLU A 30 1.52 18.91 7.95
C GLU A 30 2.45 19.62 6.97
N GLY A 31 3.41 20.41 7.46
CA GLY A 31 4.37 21.12 6.62
C GLY A 31 5.45 20.23 5.98
N GLN A 32 5.63 19.01 6.47
CA GLN A 32 6.59 18.03 5.93
C GLN A 32 5.98 17.07 4.90
N LYS A 33 4.70 17.21 4.57
CA LYS A 33 4.05 16.37 3.56
C LYS A 33 4.18 17.01 2.18
N ASP A 34 4.76 16.28 1.24
CA ASP A 34 4.83 16.72 -0.15
C ASP A 34 3.49 16.50 -0.88
N CYS A 35 2.71 15.49 -0.49
CA CYS A 35 1.40 15.21 -1.08
C CYS A 35 0.38 14.68 -0.05
N LYS A 36 -0.91 14.91 -0.30
CA LYS A 36 -2.04 14.27 0.42
C LYS A 36 -2.82 13.33 -0.48
N THR A 37 -2.81 13.60 -1.78
CA THR A 37 -3.57 12.91 -2.81
C THR A 37 -2.73 12.77 -4.06
N ASN A 38 -3.05 11.80 -4.92
CA ASN A 38 -2.33 11.61 -6.18
C ASN A 38 -2.39 12.84 -7.11
N THR A 39 -3.43 13.67 -6.97
CA THR A 39 -3.57 14.91 -7.75
C THR A 39 -2.61 16.02 -7.34
N ASP A 40 -1.97 15.89 -6.17
CA ASP A 40 -0.95 16.85 -5.71
C ASP A 40 0.42 16.59 -6.38
N CYS A 41 0.61 15.40 -6.98
CA CYS A 41 1.83 15.00 -7.67
C CYS A 41 1.76 15.27 -9.18
N ALA A 42 2.92 15.27 -9.85
CA ALA A 42 3.00 15.30 -11.31
C ALA A 42 2.28 14.10 -11.95
N SER A 43 1.89 14.22 -13.23
CA SER A 43 1.04 13.22 -13.91
C SER A 43 1.63 11.81 -14.02
N ASP A 44 2.94 11.70 -13.90
CA ASP A 44 3.75 10.47 -13.93
C ASP A 44 4.07 9.92 -12.53
N ASN A 45 3.57 10.57 -11.47
CA ASN A 45 3.85 10.22 -10.08
C ASN A 45 2.55 9.94 -9.31
N TYR A 46 2.65 9.17 -8.23
CA TYR A 46 1.58 8.92 -7.25
C TYR A 46 2.00 9.34 -5.85
N CYS A 47 1.03 9.62 -4.99
CA CYS A 47 1.30 9.94 -3.60
C CYS A 47 1.48 8.66 -2.77
N GLY A 48 2.65 8.49 -2.17
CA GLY A 48 2.98 7.36 -1.32
C GLY A 48 2.35 7.47 0.08
N SER A 49 2.39 6.37 0.82
CA SER A 49 1.92 6.34 2.23
C SER A 49 2.86 7.09 3.19
N ASP A 50 4.06 7.40 2.73
CA ASP A 50 5.03 8.30 3.32
C ASP A 50 4.74 9.79 3.06
N PHE A 51 3.67 10.10 2.30
CA PHE A 51 3.32 11.46 1.86
C PHE A 51 4.35 12.10 0.92
N GLU A 52 5.15 11.27 0.24
CA GLU A 52 6.07 11.68 -0.82
C GLU A 52 5.54 11.29 -2.20
N CYS A 53 5.90 12.03 -3.25
CA CYS A 53 5.53 11.71 -4.62
C CYS A 53 6.52 10.70 -5.24
N HIS A 54 6.03 9.54 -5.65
CA HIS A 54 6.82 8.46 -6.25
C HIS A 54 6.49 8.29 -7.74
N PRO A 55 7.45 8.00 -8.62
CA PRO A 55 7.16 7.70 -10.02
C PRO A 55 6.33 6.42 -10.14
N TYR A 56 5.35 6.43 -11.05
CA TYR A 56 4.68 5.19 -11.44
C TYR A 56 5.74 4.22 -11.97
N PRO A 57 5.74 2.96 -11.51
CA PRO A 57 6.69 1.99 -12.03
C PRO A 57 6.46 1.88 -13.52
N GLU A 58 7.50 2.18 -14.30
CA GLU A 58 7.54 1.80 -15.70
C GLU A 58 7.47 0.28 -15.71
N ILE A 59 6.26 -0.24 -15.92
CA ILE A 59 6.08 -1.65 -16.22
C ILE A 59 6.76 -1.79 -17.56
N GLU A 60 8.06 -2.13 -17.54
CA GLU A 60 8.71 -2.65 -18.71
C GLU A 60 7.79 -3.76 -19.16
N LYS A 61 7.10 -3.52 -20.27
CA LYS A 61 6.42 -4.56 -21.01
C LYS A 61 7.53 -5.41 -21.59
N THR A 62 8.27 -6.11 -20.73
CA THR A 62 8.80 -7.40 -21.09
C THR A 62 7.54 -8.16 -21.46
N ILE A 63 7.22 -8.16 -22.75
CA ILE A 63 6.56 -9.29 -23.36
C ILE A 63 7.52 -10.41 -23.06
N VAL A 64 7.42 -10.97 -21.85
CA VAL A 64 8.00 -12.25 -21.55
C VAL A 64 7.24 -13.10 -22.55
N LYS A 65 7.88 -13.43 -23.67
CA LYS A 65 7.45 -14.51 -24.55
C LYS A 65 7.52 -15.76 -23.67
N LYS A 66 6.57 -15.88 -22.74
CA LYS A 66 6.35 -17.08 -21.98
C LYS A 66 5.78 -18.02 -23.00
N ASP A 67 6.65 -18.88 -23.50
CA ASP A 67 6.28 -19.91 -24.42
C ASP A 67 5.47 -20.95 -23.64
N TYR A 68 4.14 -20.87 -23.79
CA TYR A 68 3.21 -21.80 -23.14
C TYR A 68 3.02 -23.08 -23.97
N THR A 69 3.73 -23.24 -25.10
CA THR A 69 3.62 -24.45 -25.93
C THR A 69 3.99 -25.70 -25.15
N THR A 70 5.00 -25.64 -24.27
CA THR A 70 5.40 -26.77 -23.43
C THR A 70 4.30 -27.14 -22.43
N ALA A 71 3.71 -26.16 -21.75
CA ALA A 71 2.60 -26.39 -20.81
C ALA A 71 1.36 -26.95 -21.53
N ALA A 72 1.02 -26.40 -22.70
CA ALA A 72 -0.10 -26.87 -23.51
C ALA A 72 0.13 -28.30 -24.03
N ALA A 73 1.35 -28.66 -24.42
CA ALA A 73 1.70 -30.00 -24.88
C ALA A 73 1.55 -31.05 -23.75
N ILE A 74 1.98 -30.72 -22.52
CA ILE A 74 1.83 -31.62 -21.37
C ILE A 74 0.35 -31.90 -21.08
N ILE A 75 -0.50 -30.88 -21.10
CA ILE A 75 -1.95 -31.03 -20.90
C ILE A 75 -2.57 -31.84 -22.03
N GLY A 76 -2.20 -31.58 -23.29
CA GLY A 76 -2.69 -32.34 -24.44
C GLY A 76 -2.36 -33.82 -24.36
N ILE A 77 -1.10 -34.17 -24.04
CA ILE A 77 -0.65 -35.57 -23.95
C ILE A 77 -1.38 -36.29 -22.80
N SER A 78 -1.53 -35.64 -21.65
CA SER A 78 -2.20 -36.25 -20.49
C SER A 78 -3.69 -36.54 -20.74
N LEU A 79 -4.39 -35.68 -21.48
CA LEU A 79 -5.77 -35.94 -21.92
C LEU A 79 -5.86 -37.14 -22.87
N ILE A 80 -4.96 -37.25 -23.84
CA ILE A 80 -4.94 -38.38 -24.80
C ILE A 80 -4.68 -39.70 -24.06
N VAL A 81 -3.67 -39.73 -23.18
CA VAL A 81 -3.34 -40.93 -22.39
C VAL A 81 -4.51 -41.33 -21.49
N GLY A 82 -5.11 -40.36 -20.79
CA GLY A 82 -6.30 -40.60 -19.96
C GLY A 82 -7.46 -41.19 -20.76
N ALA A 83 -7.74 -40.64 -21.94
CA ALA A 83 -8.79 -41.12 -22.83
C ALA A 83 -8.53 -42.56 -23.32
N LEU A 84 -7.29 -42.91 -23.65
CA LEU A 84 -6.91 -44.27 -24.07
C LEU A 84 -7.07 -45.28 -22.92
N ILE A 85 -6.69 -44.92 -21.69
CA ILE A 85 -6.86 -45.78 -20.51
C ILE A 85 -8.35 -46.02 -20.24
N LEU A 86 -9.16 -44.96 -20.26
CA LEU A 86 -10.61 -45.05 -20.07
C LEU A 86 -11.29 -45.88 -21.16
N ARG A 87 -10.88 -45.73 -22.42
CA ARG A 87 -11.39 -46.52 -23.54
C ARG A 87 -11.07 -48.00 -23.35
N LYS A 88 -9.81 -48.34 -23.01
CA LYS A 88 -9.38 -49.72 -22.77
C LYS A 88 -10.12 -50.39 -21.60
N LYS A 89 -10.47 -49.62 -20.56
CA LYS A 89 -11.30 -50.12 -19.43
C LYS A 89 -12.77 -50.32 -19.77
N ARG A 90 -13.30 -49.65 -20.80
CA ARG A 90 -14.70 -49.77 -21.22
C ARG A 90 -14.93 -50.91 -22.22
N GLU A 91 -13.86 -51.34 -22.89
CA GLU A 91 -13.85 -52.49 -23.81
C GLU A 91 -13.58 -53.84 -23.11
N PHE A 92 -13.17 -53.84 -21.83
CA PHE A 92 -13.09 -55.00 -20.93
C PHE A 92 -14.31 -55.07 -20.02
#